data_AF-A0A6B0WGL1-F1
#
_entry.id   AF-A0A6B0WGL1-F1
#
_cell.length_a   1.000
_cell.length_b   1.000
_cell.length_c   1.000
_cell.angle_alpha   90.00
_cell.angle_beta   90.00
_cell.angle_gamma   90.00
#
_symmetry.space_group_name_H-M   'P 1'
#
loop_
_entity.id
_entity.type
_entity.pdbx_description
1 polymer ?
#
loop_
_entity_poly.entity_id
_entity_poly.type
_entity_poly.pdbx_seq_one_letter_code
_entity_poly.pdbx_strand_id
1 'polypeptide(L)' 'MIASYNAGEDRAGEWWAAARALREDFFVDSIPYTETRNFTRGVLANYAAYERIYGAR' A
#
# COMPACT_ATOMS: atom_id res chain seq x y z
N MET A 1 3.70 -3.98 -6.14
CA MET A 1 3.18 -3.20 -4.99
C MET A 1 1.85 -3.80 -4.56
N ILE A 2 1.56 -3.99 -3.26
CA ILE A 2 0.33 -4.71 -2.83
C ILE A 2 -0.98 -4.13 -3.41
N ALA A 3 -1.04 -2.81 -3.65
CA ALA A 3 -2.18 -2.16 -4.29
C ALA A 3 -2.52 -2.72 -5.69
N SER A 4 -1.53 -3.21 -6.45
CA SER A 4 -1.74 -3.77 -7.79
C SER A 4 -2.55 -5.06 -7.78
N TYR A 5 -2.55 -5.78 -6.66
CA TYR A 5 -3.37 -6.99 -6.51
C TYR A 5 -4.87 -6.66 -6.53
N ASN A 6 -5.26 -5.52 -5.96
CA ASN A 6 -6.66 -5.10 -5.90
C ASN A 6 -7.06 -4.16 -7.06
N ALA A 7 -6.15 -3.30 -7.53
CA ALA A 7 -6.45 -2.28 -8.56
C ALA A 7 -5.88 -2.56 -9.96
N GLY A 8 -5.08 -3.63 -10.13
CA GLY A 8 -4.32 -3.90 -11.34
C GLY A 8 -2.96 -3.18 -11.39
N GLU A 9 -2.04 -3.73 -12.17
CA GLU A 9 -0.66 -3.24 -12.28
C GLU A 9 -0.56 -1.86 -12.91
N ASP A 10 -1.28 -1.60 -14.00
CA ASP A 10 -1.25 -0.32 -14.72
C ASP A 10 -1.67 0.85 -13.81
N ARG A 11 -2.80 0.71 -13.10
CA ARG A 11 -3.31 1.73 -12.18
C ARG A 11 -2.36 1.97 -11.02
N ALA A 12 -1.86 0.90 -10.40
CA ALA A 12 -0.90 1.02 -9.31
C ALA A 12 0.40 1.69 -9.76
N GLY A 13 0.86 1.40 -10.98
CA GLY A 13 2.01 2.04 -11.60
C GLY A 13 1.81 3.54 -11.85
N GLU A 14 0.67 3.93 -12.40
CA GLU A 14 0.29 5.34 -12.61
C GLU A 14 0.30 6.12 -11.29
N TRP A 15 -0.33 5.59 -10.24
CA TRP A 15 -0.40 6.25 -8.93
C TRP A 15 0.97 6.33 -8.27
N TRP A 16 1.79 5.28 -8.37
CA TRP A 16 3.14 5.30 -7.85
C TRP A 16 4.01 6.35 -8.54
N ALA A 17 3.91 6.44 -9.86
CA ALA A 17 4.62 7.46 -10.63
C ALA A 17 4.18 8.88 -10.22
N ALA A 18 2.87 9.11 -10.06
CA ALA A 18 2.32 10.38 -9.60
C ALA A 18 2.74 10.73 -8.16
N ALA A 19 2.90 9.73 -7.30
CA ALA A 19 3.32 9.90 -5.92
C ALA A 19 4.82 10.07 -5.73
N ARG A 20 5.67 10.02 -6.77
CA ARG A 20 7.13 10.21 -6.66
C ARG A 20 7.54 11.56 -6.07
N ALA A 21 6.69 12.58 -6.18
CA ALA A 21 6.90 13.88 -5.55
C ALA A 21 6.41 13.94 -4.09
N LEU A 22 5.66 12.93 -3.64
CA LEU A 22 5.26 12.75 -2.26
C LEU A 22 6.36 11.97 -1.52
N ARG A 23 6.42 12.14 -0.20
CA ARG A 23 7.19 11.19 0.61
C ARG A 23 6.53 9.81 0.48
N GLU A 24 7.36 8.77 0.47
CA GLU A 24 6.93 7.38 0.27
C GLU A 24 5.83 6.94 1.24
N ASP A 25 5.83 7.48 2.47
CA ASP A 25 4.82 7.22 3.49
C ASP A 25 3.41 7.75 3.16
N PHE A 26 3.29 8.71 2.24
CA PHE A 26 1.99 9.23 1.79
C PHE A 26 1.42 8.50 0.57
N PHE A 27 2.17 7.55 -0.02
CA PHE A 27 1.68 6.86 -1.21
C PHE A 27 0.33 6.18 -0.97
N VAL A 28 0.19 5.43 0.12
CA VAL A 28 -1.05 4.72 0.43
C VAL A 28 -2.23 5.69 0.57
N ASP A 29 -2.00 6.83 1.21
CA ASP A 29 -3.00 7.88 1.42
C ASP A 29 -3.45 8.53 0.10
N SER A 30 -2.57 8.55 -0.91
CA SER A 30 -2.80 9.13 -2.23
C SER A 30 -3.60 8.23 -3.18
N ILE A 31 -3.77 6.93 -2.86
CA ILE A 31 -4.49 5.97 -3.71
C ILE A 31 -5.94 6.45 -3.93
N PRO A 32 -6.38 6.73 -5.18
CA PRO A 32 -7.70 7.33 -5.43
C PRO A 32 -8.88 6.44 -5.03
N TYR A 33 -8.72 5.13 -5.16
CA TYR A 33 -9.79 4.19 -4.84
C TYR A 33 -9.80 3.88 -3.35
N THR A 34 -10.88 4.28 -2.67
CA THR A 34 -11.07 4.05 -1.23
C THR A 34 -10.94 2.58 -0.86
N GLU A 35 -11.49 1.67 -1.69
CA GLU A 35 -11.36 0.22 -1.48
C GLU A 35 -9.90 -0.22 -1.50
N THR A 36 -9.15 0.12 -2.55
CA THR A 36 -7.74 -0.23 -2.69
C THR A 36 -6.88 0.38 -1.59
N ARG A 37 -7.19 1.60 -1.16
CA ARG A 37 -6.54 2.27 -0.02
C ARG A 37 -6.75 1.47 1.27
N ASN A 38 -8.00 1.13 1.58
CA ASN A 38 -8.34 0.38 2.79
C ASN A 38 -7.74 -1.04 2.77
N PHE A 39 -7.81 -1.72 1.62
CA PHE A 39 -7.15 -3.01 1.42
C PHE A 39 -5.65 -2.92 1.70
N THR A 40 -4.96 -1.97 1.08
CA THR A 40 -3.52 -1.76 1.23
C THR A 40 -3.15 -1.49 2.69
N ARG A 41 -3.89 -0.59 3.37
CA ARG A 41 -3.69 -0.34 4.81
C ARG A 41 -3.87 -1.60 5.64
N GLY A 42 -4.91 -2.39 5.37
CA GLY A 42 -5.18 -3.63 6.09
C GLY A 42 -4.04 -4.64 5.95
N VAL A 43 -3.52 -4.84 4.74
CA VAL A 43 -2.38 -5.75 4.52
C VAL A 43 -1.13 -5.26 5.24
N LEU A 44 -0.81 -3.97 5.17
CA LEU A 44 0.36 -3.41 5.86
C LEU A 44 0.24 -3.50 7.39
N ALA A 45 -0.95 -3.23 7.94
CA ALA A 45 -1.22 -3.37 9.37
C ALA A 45 -1.07 -4.83 9.84
N ASN A 46 -1.62 -5.78 9.07
CA ASN A 46 -1.48 -7.20 9.35
C ASN A 46 -0.01 -7.64 9.26
N TYR A 47 0.71 -7.22 8.22
CA TYR A 47 2.13 -7.51 8.07
C TYR A 47 2.94 -7.01 9.28
N ALA A 48 2.74 -5.76 9.71
CA ALA A 48 3.38 -5.23 10.90
C ALA A 48 3.02 -6.00 12.18
N ALA A 49 1.77 -6.47 12.31
CA ALA A 49 1.35 -7.32 13.43
C ALA A 49 2.05 -8.69 13.40
N TYR A 50 2.17 -9.32 12.22
CA TYR A 50 2.91 -10.57 12.05
C TYR A 50 4.40 -10.40 12.37
N GLU A 51 5.04 -9.36 11.87
CA GLU A 51 6.44 -9.03 12.19
C GLU A 51 6.64 -8.83 13.70
N ARG A 52 5.69 -8.21 14.40
CA ARG A 52 5.77 -8.06 15.86
C ARG A 52 5.67 -9.39 16.61
N ILE A 53 4.82 -10.31 16.15
CA ILE A 53 4.59 -11.60 16.82
C ILE A 53 5.72 -12.59 16.50
N TYR A 54 6.22 -12.58 15.27
CA TYR A 54 7.10 -13.63 14.75
C TYR A 54 8.51 -13.14 14.38
N GLY A 55 8.72 -11.84 14.16
CA GLY A 55 9.99 -11.26 13.70
C GLY A 55 11.02 -11.00 14.81
N ALA A 56 10.65 -11.16 16.09
CA ALA A 56 11.57 -11.08 17.23
C ALA A 56 12.28 -12.42 17.56
N ARG A 57 12.36 -13.33 16.59
CA ARG A 57 13.03 -14.64 16.74
C ARG A 57 14.30 -14.72 15.92
#